data_AF-A0A9D6Y2D3-F1
#
_entry.id   AF-A0A9D6Y2D3-F1
#
_cell.length_a   1.000
_cell.length_b   1.000
_cell.length_c   1.000
_cell.angle_alpha   90.00
_cell.angle_beta   90.00
_cell.angle_gamma   90.00
#
_symmetry.space_group_name_H-M   'P 1'
#
loop_
_entity.id
_entity.type
_entity.pdbx_description
1 polymer ?
#
loop_
_entity_poly.entity_id
_entity_poly.type
_entity_poly.pdbx_seq_one_letter_code
_entity_poly.pdbx_strand_id
1 'polypeptide(L)'
;MTTETRRYVYQERPIEEFVAHEEPYYVPIGNEVELFEAAYEQKIPVILKGPTGCGKTRFVEHMAWRLGRSLAVVKANDDDGGGMRPGGIPVITVACHEDLTASDLVGRYLLEDNATRWIDGPLT
;
A
#
# COMPACT_ATOMS: atom_id res chain seq x y z
N MET A 1 -33.78 26.00 -2.14
CA MET A 1 -32.80 25.39 -1.22
C MET A 1 -31.66 24.88 -2.08
N THR A 2 -30.60 25.65 -2.21
CA THR A 2 -29.43 25.33 -3.03
C THR A 2 -28.58 24.31 -2.28
N THR A 3 -28.47 23.10 -2.82
CA THR A 3 -27.54 22.07 -2.34
C THR A 3 -26.13 22.53 -2.69
N GLU A 4 -25.47 23.14 -1.71
CA GLU A 4 -24.08 23.56 -1.84
C GLU A 4 -23.20 22.31 -1.86
N THR A 5 -22.49 22.07 -2.97
CA THR A 5 -21.57 20.95 -3.10
C THR A 5 -20.38 21.18 -2.17
N ARG A 6 -20.38 20.50 -1.02
CA ARG A 6 -19.29 20.54 -0.03
C ARG A 6 -18.00 20.03 -0.70
N ARG A 7 -17.05 20.93 -0.97
CA ARG A 7 -15.70 20.57 -1.43
C ARG A 7 -14.85 20.28 -0.20
N TYR A 8 -14.60 19.01 0.06
CA TYR A 8 -13.56 18.61 1.00
C TYR A 8 -12.17 18.90 0.41
N VAL A 9 -11.23 19.35 1.26
CA VAL A 9 -9.83 19.63 0.86
C VAL A 9 -8.98 18.35 0.83
N TYR A 10 -9.57 17.21 1.16
CA TYR A 10 -8.92 15.90 1.20
C TYR A 10 -9.74 14.87 0.43
N GLN A 11 -9.09 13.78 0.05
CA GLN A 11 -9.70 12.63 -0.59
C GLN A 11 -9.36 11.38 0.23
N GLU A 12 -10.38 10.68 0.71
CA GLU A 12 -10.23 9.33 1.25
C GLU A 12 -10.21 8.34 0.09
N ARG A 13 -9.21 7.46 0.07
CA ARG A 13 -9.12 6.40 -0.93
C ARG A 13 -8.99 5.05 -0.21
N PRO A 14 -9.74 4.03 -0.63
CA PRO A 14 -9.59 2.67 -0.11
C PRO A 14 -8.19 2.13 -0.42
N ILE A 15 -7.64 1.31 0.48
CA ILE A 15 -6.28 0.73 0.35
C ILE A 15 -6.19 -0.14 -0.91
N GLU A 16 -7.29 -0.77 -1.31
CA GLU A 16 -7.42 -1.63 -2.47
C GLU A 16 -7.13 -0.92 -3.81
N GLU A 17 -7.19 0.42 -3.85
CA GLU A 17 -6.80 1.20 -5.02
C GLU A 17 -5.27 1.27 -5.23
N PHE A 18 -4.46 0.94 -4.23
CA PHE A 18 -3.00 1.06 -4.26
C PHE A 18 -2.30 -0.22 -4.75
N VAL A 19 -2.95 -0.94 -5.67
CA VAL A 19 -2.45 -2.20 -6.22
C VAL A 19 -1.68 -1.96 -7.52
N ALA A 20 -0.52 -2.59 -7.68
CA ALA A 20 0.18 -2.63 -8.96
C ALA A 20 -0.59 -3.53 -9.95
N HIS A 21 -1.13 -2.93 -11.02
CA HIS A 21 -1.89 -3.65 -12.05
C HIS A 21 -1.00 -4.33 -13.10
N GLU A 22 0.18 -3.78 -13.35
CA GLU A 22 1.15 -4.28 -14.34
C GLU A 22 2.43 -4.70 -13.64
N GLU A 23 3.17 -5.64 -14.25
CA GLU A 23 4.44 -6.10 -13.71
C GLU A 23 5.48 -4.96 -13.73
N PRO A 24 5.97 -4.52 -12.56
CA PRO A 24 7.05 -3.56 -12.52
C PRO A 24 8.34 -4.23 -13.01
N TYR A 25 8.95 -3.67 -14.06
CA TYR A 25 10.27 -4.10 -14.50
C TYR A 25 11.29 -4.01 -13.35
N TYR A 26 11.87 -5.16 -13.01
CA TYR A 26 12.91 -5.32 -12.00
C TYR A 26 13.79 -6.52 -12.40
N VAL A 27 15.11 -6.39 -12.22
CA VAL A 27 16.07 -7.47 -12.51
C VAL A 27 16.74 -7.86 -11.19
N PRO A 28 16.56 -9.10 -10.72
CA PRO A 28 17.25 -9.59 -9.54
C PRO A 28 18.77 -9.59 -9.73
N ILE A 29 19.49 -9.17 -8.69
CA ILE A 29 20.95 -9.14 -8.64
C ILE A 29 21.54 -10.27 -7.78
N GLY A 30 20.73 -10.86 -6.90
CA GLY A 30 21.11 -11.94 -6.00
C GLY A 30 19.90 -12.75 -5.55
N ASN A 31 19.87 -13.12 -4.28
CA ASN A 31 18.80 -13.91 -3.66
C ASN A 31 17.75 -13.05 -2.91
N GLU A 32 17.67 -11.74 -3.18
CA GLU A 32 16.78 -10.82 -2.48
C GLU A 32 15.30 -11.17 -2.65
N VAL A 33 14.90 -11.71 -3.80
CA VAL A 33 13.51 -12.11 -4.05
C VAL A 33 13.10 -13.27 -3.13
N GLU A 34 13.91 -14.34 -3.10
CA GLU A 34 13.67 -15.51 -2.25
C GLU A 34 13.67 -15.11 -0.76
N LEU A 35 14.63 -14.28 -0.34
CA LEU A 35 14.72 -13.81 1.04
C LEU A 35 13.51 -12.96 1.45
N PHE A 36 13.01 -12.12 0.54
CA PHE A 36 11.84 -11.28 0.79
C PHE A 36 10.56 -12.12 0.84
N GLU A 37 10.41 -13.12 -0.03
CA GLU A 37 9.30 -14.09 0.01
C GLU A 37 9.27 -14.82 1.36
N ALA A 38 10.42 -15.35 1.81
CA ALA A 38 10.53 -16.02 3.10
C ALA A 38 10.20 -15.08 4.28
N ALA A 39 10.69 -13.83 4.25
CA ALA A 39 10.38 -12.84 5.27
C ALA A 39 8.88 -12.49 5.30
N TYR A 40 8.25 -12.37 4.12
CA TYR A 40 6.81 -12.09 3.99
C TYR A 40 5.96 -13.22 4.56
N GLU A 41 6.28 -14.48 4.23
CA GLU A 41 5.57 -15.66 4.76
C GLU A 41 5.64 -15.74 6.29
N GLN A 42 6.80 -15.38 6.86
CA GLN A 42 7.02 -15.37 8.30
C GLN A 42 6.58 -14.07 8.98
N LYS A 43 6.04 -13.10 8.24
CA LYS A 43 5.63 -11.77 8.74
C LYS A 43 6.76 -11.02 9.46
N ILE A 44 7.99 -11.18 8.97
CA ILE A 44 9.18 -10.52 9.52
C ILE A 44 9.34 -9.15 8.85
N PRO A 45 9.46 -8.04 9.62
CA PRO A 45 9.75 -6.73 9.07
C PRO A 45 11.08 -6.70 8.31
N VAL A 46 11.08 -6.11 7.11
CA VAL A 46 12.26 -6.04 6.24
C VAL A 46 12.78 -4.60 6.16
N ILE A 47 14.11 -4.44 6.25
CA ILE A 47 14.79 -3.18 5.96
C ILE A 47 15.67 -3.32 4.70
N LEU A 48 15.49 -2.41 3.74
CA LEU A 48 16.27 -2.39 2.51
C LEU A 48 17.36 -1.32 2.60
N LYS A 49 18.63 -1.75 2.52
CA LYS A 49 19.80 -0.86 2.58
C LYS A 49 20.49 -0.74 1.23
N GLY A 50 21.01 0.44 0.90
CA GLY A 50 21.78 0.68 -0.33
C GLY A 50 21.78 2.15 -0.73
N PRO A 51 22.66 2.56 -1.68
CA PRO A 51 22.74 3.95 -2.14
C PRO A 51 21.45 4.41 -2.82
N THR A 52 21.30 5.71 -3.05
CA THR A 52 20.18 6.23 -3.85
C THR A 52 20.22 5.67 -5.27
N GLY A 53 19.04 5.48 -5.88
CA GLY A 53 18.94 4.99 -7.26
C GLY A 53 19.23 3.50 -7.49
N CYS A 54 19.56 2.70 -6.45
CA CYS A 54 19.85 1.27 -6.63
C CYS A 54 18.60 0.36 -6.75
N GLY A 55 17.41 0.92 -6.96
CA GLY A 55 16.19 0.14 -7.23
C GLY A 55 15.41 -0.38 -6.02
N LYS A 56 15.66 0.08 -4.78
CA LYS A 56 14.93 -0.38 -3.57
C LYS A 56 13.41 -0.22 -3.67
N THR A 57 12.93 0.95 -4.06
CA THR A 57 11.49 1.19 -4.24
C THR A 57 10.90 0.28 -5.32
N ARG A 58 11.62 0.15 -6.45
CA ARG A 58 11.20 -0.71 -7.55
C ARG A 58 11.15 -2.19 -7.17
N PHE A 59 12.06 -2.64 -6.31
CA PHE A 59 12.06 -3.98 -5.74
C PHE A 59 10.79 -4.23 -4.92
N VAL A 60 10.40 -3.31 -4.03
CA VAL A 60 9.16 -3.44 -3.23
C VAL A 60 7.92 -3.49 -4.11
N GLU A 61 7.84 -2.62 -5.13
CA GLU A 61 6.75 -2.65 -6.12
C GLU A 61 6.68 -4.01 -6.84
N HIS A 62 7.82 -4.51 -7.30
CA HIS A 62 7.91 -5.83 -7.96
C HIS A 62 7.46 -6.96 -7.04
N MET A 63 7.92 -6.97 -5.78
CA MET A 63 7.55 -7.98 -4.80
C MET A 63 6.06 -7.96 -4.47
N ALA A 64 5.46 -6.78 -4.31
CA ALA A 64 4.03 -6.69 -4.03
C ALA A 64 3.15 -7.19 -5.17
N TRP A 65 3.51 -6.86 -6.41
CA TRP A 65 2.88 -7.43 -7.60
C TRP A 65 3.02 -8.96 -7.63
N ARG A 66 4.25 -9.46 -7.43
CA ARG A 66 4.59 -10.89 -7.51
C ARG A 66 3.88 -11.71 -6.44
N LEU A 67 3.93 -11.28 -5.18
CA LEU A 67 3.29 -11.98 -4.05
C LEU A 67 1.77 -12.03 -4.20
N GLY A 68 1.13 -10.98 -4.71
CA GLY A 68 -0.33 -10.99 -4.93
C GLY A 68 -0.76 -12.01 -5.99
N ARG A 69 0.07 -12.27 -7.01
CA ARG A 69 -0.18 -13.34 -7.99
C ARG A 69 -0.03 -14.74 -7.37
N SER A 70 0.99 -14.95 -6.56
CA SER A 70 1.19 -16.24 -5.86
C SER A 70 0.00 -16.57 -4.96
N LEU A 71 -0.54 -15.58 -4.25
CA LEU A 71 -1.73 -15.75 -3.41
C LEU A 71 -3.01 -15.99 -4.22
N ALA A 72 -3.17 -15.33 -5.38
CA ALA A 72 -4.33 -15.52 -6.25
C ALA A 72 -4.40 -16.95 -6.83
N VAL A 73 -3.26 -17.55 -7.17
CA VAL A 73 -3.20 -18.96 -7.64
C VAL A 73 -3.64 -19.94 -6.55
N VAL A 74 -3.27 -19.69 -5.29
CA VAL A 74 -3.65 -20.55 -4.15
C VAL A 74 -5.14 -20.42 -3.82
N LYS A 75 -5.76 -19.24 -4.00
CA LYS A 75 -7.17 -18.97 -3.68
C LYS A 75 -8.18 -19.37 -4.77
N ALA A 76 -7.74 -19.83 -5.95
CA ALA A 76 -8.63 -20.23 -7.04
C ALA A 76 -9.49 -21.49 -6.75
N ASN A 77 -9.43 -22.04 -5.53
CA ASN A 77 -10.20 -23.20 -5.07
C ASN A 77 -11.29 -22.87 -4.04
N ASP A 78 -11.42 -21.62 -3.57
CA ASP A 78 -12.49 -21.20 -2.65
C ASP A 78 -13.57 -20.42 -3.41
N ASP A 79 -14.75 -21.03 -3.51
CA ASP A 79 -15.89 -20.62 -4.35
C ASP A 79 -16.77 -19.56 -3.65
N ASP A 80 -16.21 -18.40 -3.28
CA ASP A 80 -16.97 -17.32 -2.65
C ASP A 80 -17.18 -16.12 -3.59
N GLY A 81 -18.45 -15.90 -3.93
CA GLY A 81 -18.91 -14.88 -4.86
C GLY A 81 -18.74 -13.47 -4.30
N GLY A 82 -17.60 -12.84 -4.59
CA GLY A 82 -17.31 -11.46 -4.22
C GLY A 82 -16.02 -10.97 -4.85
N GLY A 83 -16.12 -10.47 -6.09
CA GLY A 83 -14.99 -10.21 -6.97
C GLY A 83 -13.89 -9.30 -6.41
N MET A 84 -12.67 -9.81 -6.40
CA MET A 84 -11.45 -9.03 -6.57
C MET A 84 -10.62 -9.70 -7.67
N ARG A 85 -10.30 -8.96 -8.73
CA ARG A 85 -9.41 -9.42 -9.80
C ARG A 85 -8.07 -9.87 -9.20
N PRO A 86 -7.28 -10.75 -9.84
CA PRO A 86 -5.95 -11.12 -9.37
C PRO A 86 -5.00 -9.91 -9.50
N GLY A 87 -5.16 -8.93 -8.63
CA GLY A 87 -4.29 -7.77 -8.47
C GLY A 87 -3.26 -8.05 -7.39
N GLY A 88 -2.08 -7.44 -7.51
CA GLY A 88 -1.01 -7.51 -6.52
C GLY A 88 -1.47 -7.19 -5.08
N ILE A 89 -0.57 -7.37 -4.12
CA ILE A 89 -0.78 -6.85 -2.76
C ILE A 89 -0.77 -5.31 -2.83
N PRO A 90 -1.71 -4.60 -2.18
CA PRO A 90 -1.65 -3.14 -2.10
C PRO A 90 -0.34 -2.65 -1.46
N VAL A 91 0.23 -1.58 -2.02
CA VAL A 91 1.45 -0.94 -1.48
C VAL A 91 1.17 0.51 -1.14
N ILE A 92 1.22 0.82 0.15
CA ILE A 92 1.19 2.21 0.62
C ILE A 92 2.64 2.69 0.77
N THR A 93 3.04 3.65 -0.06
CA THR A 93 4.35 4.29 0.01
C THR A 93 4.23 5.65 0.69
N VAL A 94 4.91 5.82 1.81
CA VAL A 94 5.02 7.12 2.51
C VAL A 94 6.41 7.69 2.28
N ALA A 95 6.48 8.92 1.79
CA ALA A 95 7.73 9.65 1.65
C ALA A 95 8.11 10.31 2.99
N CYS A 96 9.09 9.74 3.69
CA CYS A 96 9.55 10.27 4.97
C CYS A 96 10.42 11.53 4.81
N HIS A 97 10.17 12.55 5.64
CA HIS A 97 10.96 13.77 5.76
C HIS A 97 10.94 14.26 7.21
N GLU A 98 11.72 15.29 7.54
CA GLU A 98 11.88 15.78 8.91
C GLU A 98 10.61 16.38 9.53
N ASP A 99 9.76 16.99 8.71
CA ASP A 99 8.46 17.51 9.15
C ASP A 99 7.34 16.44 9.21
N LEU A 100 7.62 15.16 8.90
CA LEU A 100 6.62 14.10 8.96
C LEU A 100 6.35 13.74 10.43
N THR A 101 5.10 13.83 10.87
CA THR A 101 4.69 13.54 12.24
C THR A 101 3.96 12.19 12.35
N ALA A 102 3.87 11.64 13.55
CA ALA A 102 3.07 10.43 13.80
C ALA A 102 1.59 10.60 13.41
N SER A 103 1.05 11.82 13.54
CA SER A 103 -0.33 12.14 13.15
C SER A 103 -0.54 12.16 11.63
N ASP A 104 0.52 12.23 10.81
CA ASP A 104 0.42 12.04 9.36
C ASP A 104 0.26 10.57 8.99
N LEU A 105 0.73 9.65 9.86
CA LEU A 105 0.69 8.21 9.64
C LEU A 105 -0.55 7.54 10.24
N VAL A 106 -0.94 7.97 11.44
CA VAL A 106 -2.06 7.38 12.18
C VAL A 106 -3.40 8.02 11.82
N GLY A 107 -3.41 9.33 11.53
CA GLY A 107 -4.63 10.08 11.33
C GLY A 107 -4.78 11.28 12.26
N ARG A 108 -5.83 12.07 12.07
CA ARG A 108 -6.10 13.29 12.85
C ARG A 108 -7.57 13.64 12.92
N TYR A 109 -7.93 14.53 13.84
CA TYR A 109 -9.25 15.14 13.87
C TYR A 109 -9.31 16.38 12.98
N LEU A 110 -10.35 16.46 12.16
CA LEU A 110 -10.74 17.66 11.42
C LEU A 110 -11.91 18.35 12.12
N LEU A 111 -11.86 19.68 12.15
CA LEU A 111 -12.96 20.51 12.62
C LEU A 111 -13.86 20.83 11.42
N GLU A 112 -15.10 20.36 11.46
CA GLU A 112 -16.16 20.72 10.52
C GLU A 112 -17.20 21.60 11.23
N ASP A 113 -18.04 22.31 10.46
CA ASP A 113 -18.97 23.34 10.97
C ASP A 113 -19.76 22.92 12.22
N ASN A 114 -20.20 21.66 12.26
CA ASN A 114 -21.03 21.11 13.33
C ASN A 114 -20.47 19.83 13.98
N ALA A 115 -19.22 19.44 13.68
CA ALA A 115 -18.66 18.18 14.18
C ALA A 115 -17.13 18.15 14.20
N THR A 116 -16.57 17.37 15.12
CA THR A 116 -15.17 16.96 15.09
C THR A 116 -15.11 15.55 14.50
N ARG A 117 -14.45 15.40 13.34
CA ARG A 117 -14.40 14.12 12.60
C ARG A 117 -12.99 13.55 12.61
N TRP A 118 -12.85 12.26 12.92
CA TRP A 118 -11.58 11.55 12.74
C TRP A 118 -11.35 11.21 11.27
N ILE A 119 -10.12 11.35 10.80
CA ILE A 119 -9.66 10.84 9.51
C ILE A 119 -8.49 9.89 9.74
N ASP A 120 -8.56 8.71 9.13
CA ASP A 120 -7.51 7.70 9.18
C ASP A 120 -6.28 8.13 8.38
N GLY A 121 -5.11 7.74 8.88
CA GLY A 121 -3.84 7.89 8.18
C GLY A 121 -3.50 6.63 7.37
N PRO A 122 -2.40 6.64 6.61
CA PRO A 122 -1.97 5.50 5.79
C PRO A 122 -1.62 4.22 6.55
N LEU A 123 -1.52 4.25 7.90
CA LEU A 123 -1.21 3.08 8.73
C LEU A 123 -2.42 2.50 9.51
N THR A 124 -3.62 3.07 9.33
CA THR A 124 -4.85 2.70 10.05
C THR A 124 -5.93 2.29 9.08
#